data_AF-A0A939AWP0-F1
#
_entry.id   AF-A0A939AWP0-F1
#
_cell.length_a   1.000
_cell.length_b   1.000
_cell.length_c   1.000
_cell.angle_alpha   90.00
_cell.angle_beta   90.00
_cell.angle_gamma   90.00
#
_symmetry.space_group_name_H-M   'P 1'
#
loop_
_entity.id
_entity.type
_entity.pdbx_description
1 polymer ?
#
loop_
_entity_poly.entity_id
_entity_poly.type
_entity_poly.pdbx_seq_one_letter_code
_entity_poly.pdbx_strand_id
1 'polypeptide(L)'
;MFKRFFAALCVALLGSFVCGDVTSAVEPMPLYVIGTAQLDGGYVPDGTTIQAYCAGYLAGQTTTFTYNGAACFAFDVEGDDPDTETRDGCRPGE
;
A
#
# COMPACT_ATOMS: atom_id res chain seq x y z
N MET A 1 -27.39 -23.50 44.65
CA MET A 1 -27.05 -24.15 43.36
C MET A 1 -27.31 -23.26 42.14
N PHE A 2 -28.47 -22.60 42.05
CA PHE A 2 -28.90 -21.80 40.87
C PHE A 2 -27.94 -20.68 40.40
N LYS A 3 -27.34 -19.90 41.32
CA LYS A 3 -26.40 -18.81 40.98
C LYS A 3 -25.11 -19.27 40.28
N ARG A 4 -24.62 -20.48 40.60
CA ARG A 4 -23.40 -21.05 39.99
C ARG A 4 -23.67 -21.52 38.56
N PHE A 5 -24.87 -22.04 38.31
CA PHE A 5 -25.34 -22.39 36.98
C PHE A 5 -25.51 -21.16 36.09
N PHE A 6 -26.10 -20.08 36.63
CA PHE A 6 -26.31 -18.84 35.89
C PHE A 6 -24.97 -18.17 35.48
N ALA A 7 -24.00 -18.15 36.39
CA ALA A 7 -22.67 -17.60 36.10
C ALA A 7 -21.92 -18.42 35.02
N ALA A 8 -22.01 -19.75 35.07
CA ALA A 8 -21.39 -20.62 34.07
C ALA A 8 -22.01 -20.43 32.68
N LEU A 9 -23.33 -20.23 32.61
CA LEU A 9 -24.05 -19.95 31.36
C LEU A 9 -23.64 -18.60 30.75
N CYS A 10 -23.50 -17.55 31.57
CA CYS A 10 -23.04 -16.24 31.11
C CYS A 10 -21.61 -16.28 30.55
N VAL A 11 -20.70 -17.01 31.19
CA VAL A 11 -19.31 -17.16 30.72
C VAL A 11 -19.26 -17.95 29.40
N ALA A 12 -20.09 -18.99 29.25
CA ALA A 12 -20.18 -19.76 28.00
C ALA A 12 -20.76 -18.92 26.83
N LEU A 13 -21.75 -18.07 27.12
CA LEU A 13 -22.33 -17.13 26.13
C LEU A 13 -21.36 -16.01 25.73
N LEU A 14 -20.54 -15.52 26.67
CA LEU A 14 -19.50 -14.52 26.36
C LEU A 14 -18.35 -15.11 25.53
N GLY A 15 -18.03 -16.39 25.73
CA GLY A 15 -16.98 -17.08 24.96
C GLY A 15 -17.36 -17.38 23.50
N SER A 16 -18.65 -17.36 23.15
CA SER A 16 -19.13 -17.68 21.79
C SER A 16 -19.05 -16.51 20.80
N PHE A 17 -18.74 -15.29 21.28
CA PHE A 17 -18.60 -14.10 20.44
C PHE A 17 -17.18 -13.87 19.87
N VAL A 18 -16.24 -14.79 20.10
CA VAL A 18 -14.83 -14.63 19.69
C VAL A 18 -14.55 -15.19 18.28
N CYS A 19 -15.59 -15.42 17.47
CA CYS A 19 -15.39 -15.73 16.06
C CYS A 19 -15.14 -14.42 15.31
N GLY A 20 -13.90 -13.94 15.36
CA GLY A 20 -13.47 -12.80 14.55
C GLY A 20 -13.44 -13.21 13.08
N ASP A 21 -14.19 -12.51 12.24
CA ASP A 21 -14.07 -12.64 10.80
C ASP A 21 -12.65 -12.22 10.39
N VAL A 22 -11.96 -13.09 9.65
CA VAL A 22 -10.72 -12.72 8.96
C VAL A 22 -11.14 -11.82 7.80
N THR A 23 -11.02 -10.51 7.98
CA THR A 23 -11.27 -9.56 6.90
C THR A 23 -10.06 -9.56 5.97
N SER A 24 -10.21 -10.01 4.73
CA SER A 24 -9.20 -9.81 3.69
C SER A 24 -9.21 -8.34 3.29
N ALA A 25 -8.06 -7.68 3.35
CA ALA A 25 -7.93 -6.35 2.76
C ALA A 25 -8.00 -6.50 1.24
N VAL A 26 -8.75 -5.63 0.57
CA VAL A 26 -8.67 -5.51 -0.89
C VAL A 26 -7.29 -4.97 -1.22
N GLU A 27 -6.59 -5.61 -2.16
CA GLU A 27 -5.28 -5.16 -2.60
C GLU A 27 -5.32 -3.72 -3.10
N PRO A 28 -4.25 -2.94 -2.83
CA PRO A 28 -4.14 -1.61 -3.39
C PRO A 28 -4.06 -1.70 -4.91
N MET A 29 -4.96 -1.01 -5.60
CA MET A 29 -4.89 -0.90 -7.05
C MET A 29 -3.60 -0.18 -7.48
N PRO A 30 -3.00 -0.55 -8.62
CA PRO A 30 -1.90 0.19 -9.22
C PRO A 30 -2.21 1.68 -9.34
N LEU A 31 -1.21 2.52 -9.06
CA LEU A 31 -1.32 3.98 -9.07
C LEU A 31 -0.53 4.56 -10.25
N TYR A 32 -1.21 5.27 -11.13
CA TYR A 32 -0.53 6.07 -12.16
C TYR A 32 -0.27 7.49 -11.66
N VAL A 33 1.00 7.91 -11.66
CA VAL A 33 1.42 9.23 -11.18
C VAL A 33 1.93 10.07 -12.34
N ILE A 34 1.45 11.31 -12.44
CA ILE A 34 1.94 12.32 -13.38
C ILE A 34 2.27 13.59 -12.60
N GLY A 35 3.41 14.21 -12.88
CA GLY A 35 3.76 15.45 -12.20
C GLY A 35 4.95 16.17 -12.82
N THR A 36 5.38 17.23 -12.13
CA THR A 36 6.60 17.96 -12.45
C THR A 36 7.62 17.82 -11.33
N ALA A 37 8.90 17.74 -11.67
CA ALA A 37 9.99 17.62 -10.71
C ALA A 37 10.76 18.94 -10.59
N GLN A 38 10.82 19.46 -9.35
CA GLN A 38 11.54 20.69 -9.04
C GLN A 38 12.44 20.49 -7.82
N LEU A 39 13.60 21.13 -7.85
CA LEU A 39 14.53 21.22 -6.73
C LEU A 39 14.89 22.69 -6.54
N ASP A 40 14.77 23.20 -5.32
CA ASP A 40 15.05 24.60 -4.96
C ASP A 40 14.30 25.64 -5.83
N GLY A 41 13.09 25.30 -6.28
CA GLY A 41 12.24 26.16 -7.11
C GLY A 41 12.61 26.20 -8.60
N GLY A 42 13.59 25.39 -9.03
CA GLY A 42 13.93 25.18 -10.43
C GLY A 42 13.56 23.78 -10.92
N TYR A 43 13.30 23.64 -12.22
CA TYR A 43 13.10 22.31 -12.82
C TYR A 43 14.41 21.51 -12.84
N VAL A 44 14.31 20.22 -12.51
CA VAL A 44 15.46 19.30 -12.58
C VAL A 44 15.81 18.97 -14.05
N PRO A 45 17.04 18.58 -14.38
CA PRO A 45 17.41 18.19 -15.73
C PRO A 45 16.63 16.96 -16.23
N ASP A 46 16.48 16.83 -17.55
CA ASP A 46 16.00 15.59 -18.18
C ASP A 46 16.89 14.40 -17.82
N GLY A 47 16.28 13.23 -17.67
CA GLY A 47 16.98 12.02 -17.23
C GLY A 47 17.17 11.93 -15.71
N THR A 48 16.66 12.89 -14.93
CA THR A 48 16.69 12.78 -13.46
C THR A 48 15.79 11.63 -13.01
N THR A 49 16.33 10.71 -12.22
CA THR A 49 15.58 9.56 -11.71
C THR A 49 14.57 10.00 -10.65
N ILE A 50 13.32 9.59 -10.83
CA ILE A 50 12.24 9.70 -9.85
C ILE A 50 11.93 8.30 -9.33
N GLN A 51 11.82 8.14 -8.02
CA GLN A 51 11.59 6.85 -7.37
C GLN A 51 10.43 6.97 -6.38
N ALA A 52 9.51 6.01 -6.46
CA ALA A 52 8.47 5.82 -5.45
C ALA A 52 8.92 4.76 -4.47
N TYR A 53 8.76 5.04 -3.18
CA TYR A 53 9.06 4.09 -2.11
C TYR A 53 7.82 3.78 -1.29
N CYS A 54 7.67 2.51 -0.93
CA CYS A 54 6.71 2.05 0.05
C CYS A 54 7.41 1.26 1.15
N ALA A 55 7.13 1.61 2.42
CA ALA A 55 7.74 0.96 3.59
C ALA A 55 9.28 0.82 3.53
N GLY A 56 9.97 1.76 2.87
CA GLY A 56 11.43 1.76 2.72
C GLY A 56 11.97 0.99 1.51
N TYR A 57 11.10 0.47 0.65
CA TYR A 57 11.51 -0.24 -0.56
C TYR A 57 11.02 0.44 -1.84
N LEU A 58 11.78 0.28 -2.92
CA LEU A 58 11.43 0.81 -4.23
C LEU A 58 10.18 0.08 -4.77
N ALA A 59 9.16 0.86 -5.13
CA ALA A 59 7.88 0.38 -5.69
C ALA A 59 7.64 0.89 -7.13
N GLY A 60 8.55 1.70 -7.65
CA GLY A 60 8.47 2.19 -9.02
C GLY A 60 9.55 3.23 -9.28
N GLN A 61 10.00 3.34 -10.52
CA GLN A 61 10.91 4.39 -10.93
C GLN A 61 10.66 4.85 -12.37
N THR A 62 11.06 6.08 -12.64
CA THR A 62 11.09 6.65 -13.99
C THR A 62 12.16 7.72 -14.10
N THR A 63 12.23 8.38 -15.25
CA THR A 63 13.10 9.53 -15.47
C THR A 63 12.29 10.73 -15.92
N THR A 64 12.78 11.93 -15.61
CA THR A 64 12.17 13.17 -16.07
C THR A 64 12.43 13.41 -17.56
N PHE A 65 11.50 14.10 -18.20
CA PHE A 65 11.61 14.60 -19.57
C PHE A 65 11.01 16.00 -19.67
N THR A 66 11.52 16.83 -20.57
CA THR A 66 11.01 18.18 -20.76
C THR A 66 9.74 18.17 -21.59
N TYR A 67 8.68 18.78 -21.07
CA TYR A 67 7.44 19.04 -21.80
C TYR A 67 6.93 20.45 -21.49
N ASN A 68 6.69 21.26 -22.54
CA ASN A 68 6.28 22.67 -22.43
C ASN A 68 7.16 23.53 -21.50
N GLY A 69 8.47 23.27 -21.47
CA GLY A 69 9.43 24.00 -20.63
C GLY A 69 9.46 23.58 -19.16
N ALA A 70 8.71 22.54 -18.77
CA ALA A 70 8.73 21.95 -17.45
C ALA A 70 9.37 20.56 -17.47
N ALA A 71 10.08 20.20 -16.39
CA ALA A 71 10.55 18.84 -16.17
C ALA A 71 9.39 17.98 -15.65
N CYS A 72 8.86 17.11 -16.52
CA CYS A 72 7.71 16.26 -16.25
C CYS A 72 8.15 14.81 -16.01
N PHE A 73 7.30 14.04 -15.35
CA PHE A 73 7.45 12.60 -15.22
C PHE A 73 6.08 11.93 -15.23
N ALA A 74 6.03 10.68 -15.68
CA ALA A 74 4.86 9.84 -15.58
C ALA A 74 5.28 8.37 -15.42
N PHE A 75 4.68 7.64 -14.49
CA PHE A 75 4.95 6.23 -14.26
C PHE A 75 3.88 5.55 -13.41
N ASP A 76 3.82 4.24 -13.55
CA ASP A 76 3.04 3.36 -12.70
C ASP A 76 3.81 3.03 -11.41
N VAL A 77 3.08 3.01 -10.30
CA VAL A 77 3.50 2.42 -9.04
C VAL A 77 2.64 1.19 -8.86
N GLU A 78 3.26 0.02 -8.91
CA GLU A 78 2.57 -1.26 -8.84
C GLU A 78 1.94 -1.46 -7.45
N GLY A 79 0.78 -2.09 -7.44
CA GLY A 79 0.12 -2.57 -6.22
C GLY A 79 0.66 -3.93 -5.79
N ASP A 80 0.21 -4.44 -4.66
CA ASP A 80 0.46 -5.84 -4.30
C ASP A 80 -0.41 -6.75 -5.21
N ASP A 81 0.17 -7.82 -5.78
CA ASP A 81 -0.52 -8.82 -6.62
C ASP A 81 -0.34 -10.21 -5.99
N PRO A 82 -1.39 -10.81 -5.39
CA PRO A 82 -1.33 -12.01 -4.55
C PRO A 82 -0.91 -13.26 -5.33
N ASP A 83 -0.90 -13.17 -6.66
CA ASP A 83 -0.51 -14.23 -7.56
C ASP A 83 0.99 -14.17 -7.93
N THR A 84 1.74 -13.16 -7.47
CA THR A 84 3.19 -13.04 -7.72
C THR A 84 4.04 -13.45 -6.51
N GLU A 85 5.02 -14.33 -6.73
CA GLU A 85 5.95 -14.75 -5.66
C GLU A 85 6.97 -13.64 -5.31
N THR A 86 7.10 -12.65 -6.19
CA THR A 86 7.98 -11.48 -6.04
C THR A 86 7.20 -10.29 -5.53
N ARG A 87 7.83 -9.48 -4.67
CA ARG A 87 7.16 -8.29 -4.15
C ARG A 87 7.03 -7.22 -5.24
N ASP A 88 5.80 -6.96 -5.65
CA ASP A 88 5.48 -5.91 -6.64
C ASP A 88 4.97 -4.61 -5.96
N GLY A 89 4.45 -4.69 -4.73
CA GLY A 89 3.98 -3.53 -3.97
C GLY A 89 4.65 -3.28 -2.61
N CYS A 90 3.81 -2.98 -1.61
CA CYS A 90 4.19 -2.56 -0.27
C CYS A 90 4.43 -3.72 0.71
N ARG A 91 4.02 -4.95 0.40
CA ARG A 91 4.05 -6.09 1.34
C ARG A 91 4.83 -7.28 0.80
N PRO A 92 5.79 -7.85 1.55
CA PRO A 92 6.52 -9.03 1.08
C PRO A 92 5.61 -10.27 0.97
N GLY A 93 5.52 -10.86 -0.22
CA GLY A 93 4.83 -12.14 -0.45
C GLY A 93 3.30 -12.04 -0.46
N GLU A 94 2.76 -10.85 -0.68
CA GLU A 94 1.49 -10.67 -1.40
C GLU A 94 1.84 -10.32 -2.82
#